data_AF-D3YYX5-F1
#
_entry.id   AF-D3YYX5-F1
#
_cell.length_a   1.000
_cell.length_b   1.000
_cell.length_c   1.000
_cell.angle_alpha   90.00
_cell.angle_beta   90.00
_cell.angle_gamma   90.00
#
_symmetry.space_group_name_H-M   'P 1'
#
loop_
_entity.id
_entity.type
_entity.pdbx_description
1 polymer ?
#
loop_
_entity_poly.entity_id
_entity_poly.type
_entity_poly.pdbx_seq_one_letter_code
_entity_poly.pdbx_strand_id
1 'polypeptide(L)'
;MKTIEVDGIKVRIQIWDTAGQERYQTITKQYYRRAQGIFLVYDISSERSYQHIMKWVSDVDEYAPEGVQKILIGNKADEEQKRQVGREQGQQLAKEYGMDFYETSACTNLNIKE
;
A
#
# COMPACT_ATOMS: atom_id res chain seq x y z
N MET A 1 12.89 -10.99 -8.37
CA MET A 1 13.01 -10.06 -9.52
C MET A 1 12.36 -10.72 -10.71
N LYS A 2 11.33 -10.09 -11.29
CA LYS A 2 10.54 -10.67 -12.38
C LYS A 2 10.47 -9.67 -13.53
N THR A 3 10.66 -10.13 -14.75
CA THR A 3 10.42 -9.30 -15.94
C THR A 3 9.01 -9.60 -16.45
N ILE A 4 8.25 -8.56 -16.69
CA ILE A 4 6.93 -8.63 -17.33
C ILE A 4 6.95 -7.80 -18.63
N GLU A 5 6.01 -8.07 -19.52
CA GLU A 5 5.82 -7.26 -20.72
C GLU A 5 4.54 -6.44 -20.55
N VAL A 6 4.65 -5.12 -20.67
CA VAL A 6 3.54 -4.17 -20.59
C VAL A 6 3.60 -3.34 -21.87
N ASP A 7 2.55 -3.39 -22.69
CA ASP A 7 2.45 -2.67 -23.96
C ASP A 7 3.65 -2.91 -24.91
N GLY A 8 4.16 -4.16 -24.94
CA GLY A 8 5.34 -4.54 -25.73
C GLY A 8 6.68 -4.11 -25.12
N ILE A 9 6.68 -3.43 -23.97
CA ILE A 9 7.86 -2.99 -23.24
C ILE A 9 8.18 -4.01 -22.15
N LYS A 10 9.41 -4.52 -22.15
CA LYS A 10 9.90 -5.42 -21.09
C LYS A 10 10.27 -4.61 -19.85
N VAL A 11 9.44 -4.71 -18.80
CA VAL A 11 9.63 -4.03 -17.52
C VAL A 11 10.15 -5.02 -16.49
N ARG A 12 11.20 -4.62 -15.77
CA ARG A 12 11.84 -5.46 -14.76
C ARG A 12 11.45 -4.99 -13.36
N ILE A 13 10.65 -5.79 -12.67
CA ILE A 13 10.06 -5.45 -11.38
C ILE A 13 10.88 -6.05 -10.23
N GLN A 14 11.15 -5.20 -9.24
CA GLN A 14 11.67 -5.57 -7.92
C GLN A 14 10.67 -5.09 -6.88
N ILE A 15 10.15 -6.02 -6.09
CA ILE A 15 9.25 -5.74 -4.98
C ILE A 15 10.05 -5.97 -3.70
N TRP A 16 9.98 -5.01 -2.80
CA TRP A 16 10.57 -5.07 -1.48
C TRP A 16 9.43 -5.17 -0.47
N ASP A 17 9.32 -6.31 0.19
CA ASP A 17 8.37 -6.50 1.30
C ASP A 17 9.08 -6.15 2.62
N THR A 18 8.37 -5.49 3.53
CA THR A 18 8.93 -4.93 4.77
C THR A 18 8.81 -5.86 5.97
N ALA A 19 8.51 -7.15 5.74
CA ALA A 19 8.25 -8.15 6.78
C ALA A 19 9.22 -8.09 7.98
N GLY A 20 8.67 -7.85 9.17
CA GLY A 20 9.40 -7.80 10.44
C GLY A 20 9.87 -6.41 10.87
N GLN A 21 9.89 -5.40 9.99
CA GLN A 21 10.19 -4.00 10.34
C GLN A 21 8.97 -3.23 10.85
N GLU A 22 7.75 -3.72 10.61
CA GLU A 22 6.52 -3.15 11.18
C GLU A 22 6.50 -3.22 12.72
N ARG A 23 7.17 -4.22 13.33
CA ARG A 23 7.35 -4.33 14.79
C ARG A 23 8.22 -3.21 15.37
N TYR A 24 9.11 -2.64 14.57
CA TYR A 24 9.99 -1.53 14.94
C TYR A 24 9.53 -0.20 14.34
N GLN A 25 8.41 -0.21 13.60
CA GLN A 25 7.81 0.94 12.91
C GLN A 25 8.83 1.79 12.13
N THR A 26 9.88 1.18 11.61
CA THR A 26 10.99 1.88 10.96
C THR A 26 11.35 1.12 9.70
N ILE A 27 10.86 1.64 8.56
CA ILE A 27 11.36 1.23 7.25
C ILE A 27 12.66 1.98 7.01
N THR A 28 13.71 1.27 6.58
CA THR A 28 14.98 1.93 6.27
C THR A 28 14.78 2.95 5.16
N LYS A 29 15.15 4.23 5.39
CA LYS A 29 14.98 5.35 4.45
C LYS A 29 15.49 5.08 3.02
N GLN A 30 16.42 4.13 2.87
CA GLN A 30 16.96 3.69 1.59
C GLN A 30 15.91 3.05 0.66
N TYR A 31 14.86 2.42 1.20
CA TYR A 31 13.81 1.80 0.40
C TYR A 31 12.93 2.84 -0.29
N TYR A 32 12.59 3.95 0.40
CA TYR A 32 11.80 5.03 -0.17
C TYR A 32 12.50 5.73 -1.34
N ARG A 33 13.79 6.06 -1.19
CA ARG A 33 14.56 6.83 -2.18
C ARG A 33 14.68 6.20 -3.57
N ARG A 34 14.44 4.89 -3.70
CA ARG A 34 14.59 4.15 -4.95
C ARG A 34 13.27 3.63 -5.50
N ALA A 35 12.16 3.84 -4.79
CA ALA A 35 10.85 3.36 -5.20
C ALA A 35 10.30 4.20 -6.36
N GLN A 36 9.78 3.53 -7.40
CA GLN A 36 8.95 4.16 -8.42
C GLN A 36 7.46 4.11 -8.05
N GLY A 37 7.08 3.14 -7.21
CA GLY A 37 5.73 2.98 -6.72
C GLY A 37 5.73 2.39 -5.31
N ILE A 38 4.73 2.76 -4.52
CA ILE A 38 4.59 2.35 -3.12
C ILE A 38 3.15 1.90 -2.88
N PHE A 39 3.03 0.71 -2.30
CA PHE A 39 1.76 0.16 -1.82
C PHE A 39 1.70 0.33 -0.32
N LEU A 40 0.68 1.04 0.16
CA LEU A 40 0.37 1.21 1.56
C LEU A 40 -0.80 0.29 1.88
N VAL A 41 -0.56 -0.74 2.69
CA VAL A 41 -1.55 -1.81 2.92
C VAL A 41 -1.97 -1.79 4.38
N TYR A 42 -3.27 -1.68 4.64
CA TYR A 42 -3.87 -1.88 5.95
C TYR A 42 -4.87 -3.04 5.93
N ASP A 43 -5.30 -3.46 7.11
CA ASP A 43 -6.29 -4.51 7.31
C ASP A 43 -7.63 -3.86 7.68
N ILE A 44 -8.69 -4.13 6.91
CA ILE A 44 -10.02 -3.53 7.15
C ILE A 44 -10.62 -3.93 8.50
N SER A 45 -10.16 -5.04 9.09
CA SER A 45 -10.62 -5.52 10.41
C SER A 45 -9.75 -5.00 11.57
N SER A 46 -8.82 -4.06 11.30
CA SER A 46 -7.91 -3.51 12.31
C SER A 46 -7.73 -2.00 12.16
N GLU A 47 -8.45 -1.22 12.98
CA GLU A 47 -8.32 0.24 12.99
C GLU A 47 -6.89 0.70 13.31
N ARG A 48 -6.18 -0.04 14.16
CA ARG A 48 -4.76 0.24 14.48
C ARG A 48 -3.87 0.17 13.24
N SER A 49 -4.12 -0.78 12.33
CA SER A 49 -3.34 -0.89 11.09
C SER A 49 -3.56 0.31 10.18
N TYR A 50 -4.80 0.80 10.11
CA TYR A 50 -5.16 2.00 9.36
C TYR A 50 -4.52 3.26 9.94
N GLN A 51 -4.50 3.43 11.26
CA GLN A 51 -3.83 4.57 11.91
C GLN A 51 -2.33 4.63 11.60
N HIS A 52 -1.66 3.47 11.46
CA HIS A 52 -0.25 3.44 11.09
C HIS A 52 0.02 3.94 9.66
N ILE A 53 -0.96 3.85 8.75
CA ILE A 53 -0.81 4.37 7.38
C ILE A 53 -0.48 5.86 7.38
N MET A 54 -1.13 6.66 8.24
CA MET A 54 -0.89 8.11 8.30
C MET A 54 0.59 8.45 8.60
N LYS A 55 1.22 7.65 9.47
CA LYS A 55 2.66 7.77 9.76
C LYS A 55 3.48 7.42 8.52
N TRP A 56 3.13 6.33 7.83
CA TRP A 56 3.89 5.86 6.67
C TRP A 56 3.74 6.80 5.47
N VAL A 57 2.57 7.41 5.28
CA VAL A 57 2.38 8.42 4.24
C VAL A 57 3.29 9.62 4.48
N SER A 58 3.39 10.08 5.73
CA SER A 58 4.33 11.15 6.10
C SER A 58 5.79 10.78 5.79
N ASP A 59 6.20 9.54 6.10
CA ASP A 59 7.55 9.05 5.78
C ASP A 59 7.79 8.99 4.26
N VAL A 60 6.77 8.60 3.48
CA VAL A 60 6.85 8.58 2.02
C VAL A 60 7.01 9.98 1.46
N ASP A 61 6.19 10.93 1.91
CA ASP A 61 6.27 12.33 1.46
C ASP A 61 7.59 12.99 1.86
N GLU A 62 8.23 12.57 2.95
CA GLU A 62 9.56 13.09 3.38
C GLU A 62 10.73 12.46 2.60
N TYR A 63 10.68 11.15 2.31
CA TYR A 63 11.87 10.40 1.86
C TYR A 63 11.81 9.85 0.44
N ALA A 64 10.63 9.74 -0.16
CA ALA A 64 10.48 9.23 -1.52
C ALA A 64 10.76 10.33 -2.57
N PRO A 65 11.19 9.96 -3.79
CA PRO A 65 11.34 10.91 -4.87
C PRO A 65 10.00 11.58 -5.24
N GLU A 66 10.09 12.82 -5.73
CA GLU A 66 8.94 13.50 -6.32
C GLU A 66 8.39 12.68 -7.51
N GLY A 67 7.06 12.54 -7.58
CA GLY A 67 6.39 11.75 -8.63
C GLY A 67 6.30 10.25 -8.38
N VAL A 68 6.63 9.75 -7.17
CA VAL A 68 6.38 8.35 -6.80
C VAL A 68 4.87 8.04 -6.84
N GLN A 69 4.46 6.94 -7.49
CA GLN A 69 3.05 6.52 -7.48
C GLN A 69 2.70 5.90 -6.13
N LYS A 70 1.60 6.35 -5.52
CA LYS A 70 1.11 5.87 -4.22
C LYS A 70 -0.24 5.19 -4.38
N ILE A 71 -0.36 3.97 -3.85
CA ILE A 71 -1.62 3.21 -3.85
C ILE A 71 -1.92 2.75 -2.43
N LEU A 72 -3.10 3.12 -1.93
CA LEU A 72 -3.65 2.66 -0.67
C LEU A 72 -4.49 1.39 -0.89
N ILE A 73 -4.26 0.38 -0.06
CA ILE A 73 -4.94 -0.92 -0.15
C ILE A 73 -5.56 -1.27 1.20
N GLY A 74 -6.88 -1.39 1.24
CA GLY A 74 -7.61 -2.03 2.34
C GLY A 74 -7.70 -3.53 2.10
N ASN A 75 -6.78 -4.31 2.68
CA ASN A 75 -6.73 -5.76 2.51
C ASN A 75 -7.68 -6.48 3.49
N LYS A 76 -7.89 -7.77 3.25
CA LYS A 76 -8.81 -8.66 3.99
C LYS A 76 -10.29 -8.26 3.84
N ALA A 77 -10.67 -7.78 2.66
CA ALA A 77 -12.06 -7.47 2.33
C ALA A 77 -13.04 -8.66 2.51
N ASP A 78 -12.52 -9.90 2.60
CA ASP A 78 -13.30 -11.08 2.95
C ASP A 78 -13.76 -11.11 4.43
N GLU A 79 -13.10 -10.37 5.32
CA GLU A 79 -13.48 -10.26 6.74
C GLU A 79 -14.51 -9.13 7.01
N GLU A 80 -15.46 -8.90 6.10
CA GLU A 80 -16.45 -7.82 6.20
C GLU A 80 -17.20 -7.79 7.54
N GLN A 81 -17.49 -8.96 8.12
CA GLN A 81 -18.17 -9.09 9.41
C GLN A 81 -17.35 -8.55 10.60
N LYS A 82 -16.03 -8.39 10.43
CA LYS A 82 -15.12 -7.85 11.44
C LYS A 82 -14.64 -6.44 11.08
N ARG A 83 -15.22 -5.82 10.05
CA ARG A 83 -14.78 -4.51 9.55
C ARG A 83 -14.78 -3.48 10.68
N GLN A 84 -13.63 -2.83 10.87
CA GLN A 84 -13.45 -1.70 11.77
C GLN A 84 -13.22 -0.39 11.00
N VAL A 85 -12.73 -0.49 9.76
CA VAL A 85 -12.45 0.65 8.89
C VAL A 85 -13.42 0.64 7.72
N GLY A 86 -14.28 1.64 7.65
CA GLY A 86 -15.21 1.84 6.55
C GLY A 86 -14.50 2.14 5.24
N ARG A 87 -15.07 1.69 4.13
CA ARG A 87 -14.53 1.96 2.78
C ARG A 87 -14.40 3.45 2.48
N GLU A 88 -15.34 4.26 2.97
CA GLU A 88 -15.32 5.72 2.85
C GLU A 88 -14.11 6.35 3.55
N GLN A 89 -13.66 5.79 4.69
CA GLN A 89 -12.47 6.29 5.39
C GLN A 89 -11.21 6.08 4.55
N GLY A 90 -11.06 4.90 3.94
CA GLY A 90 -9.96 4.60 3.02
C GLY A 90 -9.98 5.51 1.78
N GLN A 91 -11.15 5.71 1.18
CA GLN A 91 -11.32 6.62 0.03
C GLN A 91 -10.97 8.07 0.39
N GLN A 92 -11.41 8.54 1.55
CA GLN A 92 -11.14 9.90 2.01
C GLN A 92 -9.64 10.11 2.26
N LEU A 93 -8.97 9.15 2.91
CA LEU A 93 -7.52 9.21 3.15
C LEU A 93 -6.74 9.21 1.83
N ALA A 94 -7.11 8.34 0.89
CA ALA A 94 -6.47 8.29 -0.41
C ALA A 94 -6.62 9.61 -1.18
N LYS A 95 -7.81 10.21 -1.15
CA LYS A 95 -8.06 11.52 -1.76
C LYS A 95 -7.23 12.64 -1.11
N GLU A 96 -7.12 12.63 0.21
CA GLU A 96 -6.36 13.63 0.97
C GLU A 96 -4.87 13.64 0.59
N TYR A 97 -4.29 12.45 0.41
CA TYR A 97 -2.86 12.29 0.11
C TYR A 97 -2.55 12.03 -1.37
N GLY A 98 -3.54 12.16 -2.26
CA GLY A 98 -3.39 11.99 -3.71
C GLY A 98 -2.96 10.58 -4.11
N MET A 99 -3.60 9.56 -3.54
CA MET A 99 -3.33 8.14 -3.78
C MET A 99 -4.52 7.47 -4.49
N ASP A 100 -4.25 6.41 -5.24
CA ASP A 100 -5.32 5.50 -5.67
C ASP A 100 -5.75 4.61 -4.51
N PHE A 101 -7.00 4.11 -4.53
CA PHE A 101 -7.53 3.27 -3.46
C PHE A 101 -8.25 2.03 -3.97
N TYR A 102 -7.89 0.88 -3.39
CA TYR A 102 -8.53 -0.40 -3.66
C TYR A 102 -8.78 -1.16 -2.36
N GLU A 103 -9.89 -1.88 -2.28
CA GLU A 103 -10.07 -2.93 -1.28
C GLU A 103 -9.78 -4.28 -1.92
N THR A 104 -8.98 -5.11 -1.26
CA THR A 104 -8.53 -6.39 -1.80
C THR A 104 -8.69 -7.52 -0.78
N SER A 105 -8.67 -8.75 -1.26
CA SER A 105 -8.46 -9.91 -0.40
C SER A 105 -7.43 -10.82 -1.03
N ALA A 106 -6.27 -10.90 -0.38
CA ALA A 106 -5.25 -11.88 -0.75
C ALA A 106 -5.73 -13.34 -0.50
N CYS A 107 -6.67 -13.55 0.42
CA CYS A 107 -7.21 -14.87 0.76
C CYS A 107 -8.14 -15.40 -0.34
N THR A 108 -9.06 -14.56 -0.82
CA THR A 108 -10.05 -14.93 -1.85
C THR A 108 -9.65 -14.50 -3.26
N ASN A 109 -8.48 -13.87 -3.40
CA ASN A 109 -7.96 -13.32 -4.65
C ASN A 109 -8.83 -12.18 -5.24
N LEU A 110 -9.60 -11.48 -4.39
CA LEU A 110 -10.44 -10.36 -4.76
C LEU A 110 -9.58 -9.12 -5.08
N ASN A 111 -9.81 -8.51 -6.25
CA ASN A 111 -9.21 -7.26 -6.72
C ASN A 111 -7.67 -7.26 -6.76
N ILE A 112 -7.03 -8.42 -6.96
CA ILE A 112 -5.57 -8.57 -7.04
C ILE A 112 -5.02 -8.27 -8.45
N LYS A 113 -5.85 -8.36 -9.49
CA LYS A 113 -5.45 -8.23 -10.90
C LYS A 113 -5.86 -6.90 -11.56
N GLU A 114 -6.68 -6.12 -10.87
CA GLU A 114 -7.20 -4.84 -11.34
C GLU A 114 -6.15 -3.74 -11.15
#